data_AF-A0A2D8A7V3-F1
#
_entry.id   AF-A0A2D8A7V3-F1
#
_cell.length_a   1.000
_cell.length_b   1.000
_cell.length_c   1.000
_cell.angle_alpha   90.00
_cell.angle_beta   90.00
_cell.angle_gamma   90.00
#
_symmetry.space_group_name_H-M   'P 1'
#
loop_
_entity.id
_entity.type
_entity.pdbx_description
1 polymer ?
#
loop_
_entity_poly.entity_id
_entity_poly.type
_entity_poly.pdbx_seq_one_letter_code
_entity_poly.pdbx_strand_id
1 'polypeptide(L)'
;MPTTLLNVGRKRGFSLLQSAIALAVMMVGILILVPRMDNIIEDAWRAHVKSVGSSLQTGVMIFRKAWMTDKNSTLLEGFAMNQYGWPVPQEPDGMSGSGVTTTLSCEALWNSLLDIEVPTLTAGDNASADFRVEVVEGHCRYYHRASGDRFYIDYSSADGRVSWNIR
;
A
#
# COMPACT_ATOMS: atom_id res chain seq x y z
N MET A 1 -22.81 -18.72 -64.47
CA MET A 1 -22.40 -18.51 -63.07
C MET A 1 -21.19 -17.58 -63.10
N PRO A 2 -21.31 -16.30 -62.68
CA PRO A 2 -20.18 -15.38 -62.71
C PRO A 2 -19.29 -15.62 -61.49
N THR A 3 -17.99 -15.74 -61.75
CA THR A 3 -16.92 -15.83 -60.77
C THR A 3 -16.72 -14.46 -60.11
N THR A 4 -16.93 -14.40 -58.80
CA THR A 4 -16.60 -13.26 -57.95
C THR A 4 -15.08 -13.13 -57.84
N LEU A 5 -14.51 -12.09 -58.44
CA LEU A 5 -13.12 -11.72 -58.26
C LEU A 5 -12.92 -11.13 -56.85
N LEU A 6 -12.22 -11.88 -56.00
CA LEU A 6 -11.71 -11.38 -54.72
C LEU A 6 -10.69 -10.25 -54.99
N ASN A 7 -11.10 -9.01 -54.73
CA ASN A 7 -10.19 -7.87 -54.68
C ASN A 7 -9.32 -7.96 -53.42
N VAL A 8 -8.20 -8.69 -53.51
CA VAL A 8 -7.17 -8.67 -52.47
C VAL A 8 -6.45 -7.33 -52.55
N GLY A 9 -6.85 -6.42 -51.66
CA GLY A 9 -6.17 -5.14 -51.47
C GLY A 9 -4.68 -5.37 -51.22
N ARG A 10 -3.85 -4.89 -52.14
CA ARG A 10 -2.39 -4.99 -52.11
C ARG A 10 -1.86 -4.39 -50.81
N LYS A 11 -1.47 -5.23 -49.84
CA LYS A 11 -0.78 -4.78 -48.63
C LYS A 11 0.58 -4.22 -49.04
N ARG A 12 0.67 -2.89 -49.16
CA ARG A 12 1.95 -2.18 -49.26
C ARG A 12 2.67 -2.37 -47.93
N GLY A 13 3.71 -3.20 -47.91
CA GLY A 13 4.63 -3.29 -46.77
C GLY A 13 5.31 -1.93 -46.56
N PHE A 14 5.54 -1.58 -45.29
CA PHE A 14 6.28 -0.37 -44.93
C PHE A 14 7.69 -0.39 -45.55
N SER A 15 8.17 0.77 -46.01
CA SER A 15 9.54 0.91 -46.51
C SER A 15 10.55 0.73 -45.38
N LEU A 16 11.68 0.06 -45.66
CA LEU A 16 12.79 -0.12 -44.71
C LEU A 16 13.31 1.21 -44.14
N LEU A 17 13.28 2.27 -44.95
CA LEU A 17 13.67 3.61 -44.50
C LEU A 17 12.68 4.19 -43.49
N GLN A 18 11.39 3.93 -43.68
CA GLN A 18 10.34 4.50 -42.85
C GLN A 18 10.29 3.85 -41.46
N SER A 19 10.54 2.54 -41.38
CA SER A 19 10.72 1.86 -40.09
C SER A 19 12.01 2.31 -39.39
N ALA A 20 13.11 2.51 -40.12
CA ALA A 20 14.37 3.01 -39.55
C ALA A 20 14.21 4.41 -38.93
N ILE A 21 13.55 5.33 -39.64
CA ILE A 21 13.28 6.68 -39.12
C ILE A 21 12.34 6.63 -37.92
N ALA A 22 11.30 5.80 -37.95
CA ALA A 22 10.38 5.64 -36.83
C ALA A 22 11.09 5.14 -35.57
N LEU A 23 11.97 4.14 -35.70
CA LEU A 23 12.78 3.63 -34.60
C LEU A 23 13.76 4.68 -34.06
N ALA A 24 14.40 5.44 -34.95
CA ALA A 24 15.31 6.51 -34.55
C ALA A 24 14.59 7.58 -33.71
N VAL A 25 13.40 8.01 -34.12
CA VAL A 25 12.59 8.98 -33.37
C VAL A 25 12.11 8.41 -32.03
N MET A 26 11.64 7.16 -32.01
CA MET A 26 11.24 6.48 -30.76
C MET A 26 12.39 6.38 -29.76
N MET A 27 13.60 6.07 -30.24
CA MET A 27 14.79 5.95 -29.40
C MET A 27 15.13 7.29 -28.72
N VAL A 28 15.14 8.38 -29.49
CA VAL A 28 15.36 9.72 -28.95
C VAL A 28 14.27 10.11 -27.95
N GLY A 29 13.02 9.75 -28.22
CA GLY A 29 11.89 9.99 -27.31
C GLY A 29 12.06 9.29 -25.95
N ILE A 30 12.49 8.02 -25.94
CA ILE A 30 12.70 7.25 -24.70
C ILE A 30 13.80 7.89 -23.85
N LEU A 31 14.92 8.29 -24.46
CA LEU A 31 16.05 8.89 -23.72
C LEU A 31 15.67 10.14 -22.92
N ILE A 32 14.71 10.93 -23.42
CA ILE A 32 14.21 12.13 -22.73
C ILE A 32 13.22 11.75 -21.62
N LEU A 33 12.45 10.67 -21.80
CA LEU A 33 11.36 10.29 -20.90
C LEU A 33 11.85 9.56 -19.64
N VAL A 34 12.83 8.66 -19.77
CA VAL A 34 13.36 7.84 -18.65
C VAL A 34 13.74 8.66 -17.41
N PRO A 35 14.57 9.72 -17.47
CA PRO A 35 15.01 10.42 -16.25
C PRO A 35 13.85 11.09 -15.49
N ARG A 36 12.73 11.35 -16.16
CA ARG A 36 11.56 11.94 -15.52
C ARG A 36 10.71 10.88 -14.81
N MET A 37 10.77 9.62 -15.24
CA MET A 37 9.99 8.53 -14.66
C MET A 37 10.42 8.22 -13.22
N ASP A 38 11.71 8.28 -12.91
CA ASP A 38 12.21 7.97 -11.55
C ASP A 38 11.60 8.88 -10.48
N ASN A 39 11.54 10.20 -10.77
CA ASN A 39 10.92 11.16 -9.86
C ASN A 39 9.42 10.92 -9.70
N ILE A 40 8.72 10.59 -10.80
CA ILE A 40 7.27 10.31 -10.77
C ILE A 40 6.98 9.04 -9.97
N ILE A 41 7.83 8.02 -10.10
CA ILE A 41 7.70 6.76 -9.34
C ILE A 41 7.91 7.01 -7.85
N GLU A 42 8.93 7.79 -7.47
CA GLU A 42 9.16 8.11 -6.06
C GLU A 42 8.02 8.95 -5.47
N ASP A 43 7.53 9.96 -6.19
CA ASP A 43 6.38 10.75 -5.76
C ASP A 43 5.11 9.89 -5.65
N ALA A 44 4.93 8.90 -6.53
CA ALA A 44 3.85 7.93 -6.42
C ALA A 44 3.96 7.08 -5.16
N TRP A 45 5.17 6.62 -4.79
CA TRP A 45 5.38 5.88 -3.54
C TRP A 45 5.11 6.75 -2.31
N ARG A 46 5.55 8.01 -2.31
CA ARG A 46 5.26 8.95 -1.22
C ARG A 46 3.76 9.20 -1.07
N ALA A 47 3.05 9.38 -2.19
CA ALA A 47 1.61 9.53 -2.20
C ALA A 47 0.89 8.27 -1.71
N HIS A 48 1.38 7.08 -2.09
CA HIS A 48 0.83 5.80 -1.64
C HIS A 48 0.96 5.63 -0.12
N VAL A 49 2.17 5.79 0.44
CA VAL A 49 2.41 5.71 1.89
C VAL A 49 1.58 6.74 2.65
N LYS A 50 1.49 7.97 2.15
CA LYS A 50 0.66 9.01 2.76
C LYS A 50 -0.83 8.67 2.73
N SER A 51 -1.32 8.13 1.61
CA SER A 51 -2.72 7.70 1.47
C SER A 51 -3.06 6.64 2.52
N VAL A 52 -2.24 5.59 2.59
CA VAL A 52 -2.43 4.47 3.53
C VAL A 52 -2.24 4.91 4.99
N GLY A 53 -1.26 5.77 5.27
CA GLY A 53 -1.09 6.36 6.60
C GLY A 53 -2.31 7.19 7.02
N SER A 54 -2.91 7.93 6.10
CA SER A 54 -4.10 8.73 6.37
C SER A 54 -5.37 7.90 6.57
N SER A 55 -5.52 6.79 5.84
CA SER A 55 -6.63 5.85 6.06
C SER A 55 -6.48 5.15 7.40
N LEU A 56 -5.27 4.72 7.76
CA LEU A 56 -4.97 4.13 9.07
C LEU A 56 -5.29 5.12 10.21
N GLN A 57 -4.85 6.37 10.08
CA GLN A 57 -5.16 7.43 11.05
C GLN A 57 -6.68 7.65 11.18
N THR A 58 -7.40 7.62 10.07
CA THR A 58 -8.86 7.78 10.06
C THR A 58 -9.55 6.58 10.73
N GLY A 59 -9.12 5.36 10.44
CA GLY A 59 -9.61 4.14 11.09
C GLY A 59 -9.44 4.21 12.60
N VAL A 60 -8.23 4.48 13.09
CA VAL A 60 -7.93 4.65 14.52
C VAL A 60 -8.86 5.67 15.18
N MET A 61 -9.10 6.81 14.51
CA MET A 61 -9.98 7.85 15.02
C MET A 61 -11.46 7.45 15.06
N ILE A 62 -11.95 6.66 14.09
CA ILE A 62 -13.31 6.14 14.07
C ILE A 62 -13.53 5.22 15.28
N PHE A 63 -12.61 4.27 15.50
CA PHE A 63 -12.68 3.35 16.63
C PHE A 63 -12.57 4.07 17.97
N ARG A 64 -11.70 5.08 18.09
CA ARG A 64 -11.65 5.92 19.30
C ARG A 64 -12.97 6.65 19.55
N LYS A 65 -13.58 7.22 18.52
CA LYS A 65 -14.89 7.89 18.65
C LYS A 65 -15.99 6.91 19.07
N ALA A 66 -15.98 5.69 18.52
CA ALA A 66 -16.89 4.63 18.94
C ALA A 66 -16.70 4.31 20.43
N TRP A 67 -15.46 4.11 20.89
CA TRP A 67 -15.13 3.85 22.30
C TRP A 67 -15.55 4.98 23.25
N MET A 68 -15.39 6.23 22.83
CA MET A 68 -15.80 7.40 23.63
C MET A 68 -17.32 7.54 23.73
N THR A 69 -18.07 7.00 22.77
CA THR A 69 -19.53 7.10 22.71
C THR A 69 -20.18 5.93 23.45
N ASP A 70 -19.77 4.70 23.13
CA ASP A 70 -20.24 3.47 23.74
C ASP A 70 -19.13 2.43 23.77
N LYS A 71 -18.72 2.06 24.98
CA LYS A 71 -17.66 1.07 25.21
C LYS A 71 -18.08 -0.36 24.85
N ASN A 72 -19.39 -0.63 24.77
CA ASN A 72 -19.95 -1.95 24.44
C ASN A 72 -20.52 -2.00 23.02
N SER A 73 -20.17 -1.03 22.18
CA SER A 73 -20.58 -1.01 20.78
C SER A 73 -20.10 -2.29 20.06
N THR A 74 -20.95 -2.85 19.21
CA THR A 74 -20.60 -3.99 18.34
C THR A 74 -19.47 -3.65 17.37
N LEU A 75 -19.23 -2.37 17.11
CA LEU A 75 -18.08 -1.91 16.32
C LEU A 75 -16.74 -2.17 17.02
N LEU A 76 -16.73 -2.31 18.35
CA LEU A 76 -15.53 -2.57 19.14
C LEU A 76 -15.36 -4.07 19.42
N GLU A 77 -16.31 -4.89 19.00
CA GLU A 77 -16.28 -6.33 19.20
C GLU A 77 -15.09 -6.92 18.44
N GLY A 78 -14.13 -7.49 19.17
CA GLY A 78 -12.87 -7.99 18.60
C GLY A 78 -11.70 -7.00 18.60
N PHE A 79 -11.88 -5.77 19.10
CA PHE A 79 -10.79 -4.81 19.27
C PHE A 79 -10.40 -4.63 20.75
N ALA A 80 -9.12 -4.81 21.06
CA ALA A 80 -8.57 -4.35 22.32
C ALA A 80 -8.33 -2.84 22.29
N MET A 81 -8.83 -2.14 23.30
CA MET A 81 -8.59 -0.70 23.49
C MET A 81 -7.77 -0.48 24.75
N ASN A 82 -6.83 0.46 24.73
CA ASN A 82 -6.10 0.85 25.93
C ASN A 82 -6.98 1.71 26.86
N GLN A 83 -6.45 2.05 28.04
CA GLN A 83 -7.16 2.89 29.03
C GLN A 83 -7.54 4.29 28.53
N TYR A 84 -6.92 4.74 27.43
CA TYR A 84 -7.15 6.04 26.78
C TYR A 84 -8.08 5.93 25.55
N GLY A 85 -8.58 4.73 25.23
CA GLY A 85 -9.49 4.49 24.10
C GLY A 85 -8.80 4.34 22.74
N TRP A 86 -7.52 3.98 22.71
CA TRP A 86 -6.78 3.73 21.48
C TRP A 86 -6.69 2.23 21.17
N PRO A 87 -6.82 1.84 19.88
CA PRO A 87 -6.65 0.45 19.46
C PRO A 87 -5.27 -0.10 19.82
N VAL A 88 -5.25 -1.28 20.44
CA VAL A 88 -4.03 -2.00 20.79
C VAL A 88 -3.91 -3.19 19.85
N PRO A 89 -2.71 -3.45 19.29
CA PRO A 89 -2.49 -4.65 18.51
C PRO A 89 -2.71 -5.88 19.40
N GLN A 90 -3.52 -6.83 18.91
CA GLN A 90 -3.88 -8.05 19.61
C GLN A 90 -3.67 -9.25 18.69
N GLU A 91 -3.22 -10.35 19.26
CA GLU A 91 -3.14 -11.63 18.54
C GLU A 91 -4.55 -12.16 18.20
N PRO A 92 -4.76 -12.73 16.99
CA PRO A 92 -6.06 -13.12 16.46
C PRO A 92 -6.69 -14.32 17.18
N ASP A 93 -5.92 -15.09 17.96
CA ASP A 93 -6.39 -16.20 18.78
C ASP A 93 -6.98 -15.77 20.13
N GLY A 94 -7.05 -14.47 20.41
CA GLY A 94 -7.75 -13.94 21.58
C GLY A 94 -7.06 -14.27 22.90
N MET A 95 -5.87 -14.89 22.86
CA MET A 95 -4.98 -14.96 24.02
C MET A 95 -4.67 -13.53 24.44
N SER A 96 -5.33 -13.10 25.51
CA SER A 96 -5.09 -11.81 26.18
C SER A 96 -3.72 -11.86 26.86
N GLY A 97 -2.66 -11.86 26.04
CA GLY A 97 -1.28 -12.04 26.47
C GLY A 97 -0.55 -10.71 26.59
N SER A 98 -0.66 -10.09 27.76
CA SER A 98 0.30 -9.11 28.29
C SER A 98 0.47 -7.74 27.60
N GLY A 99 -0.31 -7.38 26.57
CA GLY A 99 -0.08 -6.10 25.87
C GLY A 99 1.28 -6.05 25.16
N VAL A 100 1.83 -7.22 24.83
CA VAL A 100 3.08 -7.34 24.08
C VAL A 100 2.77 -7.15 22.61
N THR A 101 3.35 -6.11 22.02
CA THR A 101 3.22 -5.86 20.58
C THR A 101 4.13 -6.84 19.83
N THR A 102 3.52 -7.75 19.07
CA THR A 102 4.19 -8.70 18.17
C THR A 102 3.93 -8.32 16.71
N THR A 103 4.69 -8.86 15.77
CA THR A 103 4.45 -8.63 14.33
C THR A 103 3.05 -9.10 13.93
N LEU A 104 2.62 -10.27 14.38
CA LEU A 104 1.30 -10.84 14.04
C LEU A 104 0.15 -10.00 14.61
N SER A 105 0.30 -9.47 15.82
CA SER A 105 -0.67 -8.54 16.41
C SER A 105 -0.78 -7.22 15.65
N CYS A 106 0.32 -6.74 15.06
CA CYS A 106 0.31 -5.57 14.17
C CYS A 106 -0.33 -5.88 12.82
N GLU A 107 -0.15 -7.09 12.27
CA GLU A 107 -0.86 -7.52 11.06
C GLU A 107 -2.36 -7.58 11.28
N ALA A 108 -2.81 -8.15 12.41
CA ALA A 108 -4.21 -8.18 12.78
C ALA A 108 -4.76 -6.76 12.87
N LEU A 109 -4.07 -5.86 13.58
CA LEU A 109 -4.46 -4.46 13.71
C LEU A 109 -4.59 -3.75 12.35
N TRP A 110 -3.62 -3.95 11.45
CA TRP A 110 -3.66 -3.38 10.10
C TRP A 110 -4.89 -3.81 9.32
N ASN A 111 -5.16 -5.11 9.29
CA ASN A 111 -6.30 -5.69 8.57
C ASN A 111 -7.65 -5.29 9.18
N SER A 112 -7.69 -5.03 10.49
CA SER A 112 -8.93 -4.63 11.15
C SER A 112 -9.21 -3.12 11.04
N LEU A 113 -8.18 -2.28 10.93
CA LEU A 113 -8.33 -0.83 10.79
C LEU A 113 -8.60 -0.38 9.34
N LEU A 114 -8.28 -1.22 8.35
CA LEU A 114 -8.43 -0.94 6.93
C LEU A 114 -9.49 -1.89 6.35
N ASP A 115 -10.55 -1.35 5.71
CA ASP A 115 -11.80 -2.11 5.49
C ASP A 115 -12.13 -2.43 4.01
N ILE A 116 -11.50 -1.77 3.02
CA ILE A 116 -11.95 -1.88 1.60
C ILE A 116 -10.85 -2.34 0.63
N GLU A 117 -9.69 -1.71 0.66
CA GLU A 117 -8.54 -2.08 -0.18
C GLU A 117 -7.29 -2.06 0.69
N VAL A 118 -7.17 -3.11 1.51
CA VAL A 118 -6.04 -3.28 2.41
C VAL A 118 -4.81 -3.60 1.58
N PRO A 119 -3.77 -2.75 1.59
CA PRO A 119 -2.52 -3.09 0.92
C PRO A 119 -1.96 -4.38 1.50
N THR A 120 -1.36 -5.20 0.64
CA THR A 120 -0.85 -6.50 1.06
C THR A 120 0.27 -6.33 2.08
N LEU A 121 0.21 -7.11 3.16
CA LEU A 121 1.14 -7.02 4.28
C LEU A 121 1.87 -8.36 4.48
N THR A 122 3.13 -8.30 4.91
CA THR A 122 3.90 -9.48 5.31
C THR A 122 4.79 -9.19 6.52
N ALA A 123 4.91 -10.13 7.44
CA ALA A 123 5.93 -10.12 8.49
C ALA A 123 7.28 -10.69 8.05
N GLY A 124 7.40 -11.17 6.81
CA GLY A 124 8.61 -11.81 6.28
C GLY A 124 9.20 -11.09 5.06
N ASP A 125 10.07 -11.78 4.32
CA ASP A 125 10.79 -11.21 3.18
C ASP A 125 10.01 -11.26 1.86
N ASN A 126 8.71 -11.59 1.87
CA ASN A 126 7.92 -11.75 0.65
C ASN A 126 7.94 -10.47 -0.20
N ALA A 127 8.66 -10.48 -1.32
CA ALA A 127 8.87 -9.31 -2.17
C ALA A 127 7.62 -8.85 -2.92
N SER A 128 6.57 -9.69 -2.96
CA SER A 128 5.32 -9.38 -3.64
C SER A 128 4.33 -8.59 -2.77
N ALA A 129 4.61 -8.39 -1.48
CA ALA A 129 3.77 -7.60 -0.59
C ALA A 129 4.06 -6.10 -0.72
N ASP A 130 3.03 -5.26 -0.61
CA ASP A 130 3.15 -3.80 -0.67
C ASP A 130 3.87 -3.24 0.55
N PHE A 131 3.56 -3.81 1.72
CA PHE A 131 4.13 -3.44 3.00
C PHE A 131 4.73 -4.63 3.74
N ARG A 132 5.73 -4.34 4.57
CA ARG A 132 6.28 -5.27 5.56
C ARG A 132 6.10 -4.72 6.96
N VAL A 133 5.65 -5.55 7.89
CA VAL A 133 5.49 -5.16 9.29
C VAL A 133 6.68 -5.58 10.14
N GLU A 134 7.05 -4.72 11.08
CA GLU A 134 8.03 -5.00 12.13
C GLU A 134 7.60 -4.29 13.42
N VAL A 135 8.00 -4.83 14.57
CA VAL A 135 7.82 -4.16 15.85
C VAL A 135 9.11 -3.44 16.21
N VAL A 136 9.04 -2.12 16.35
CA VAL A 136 10.19 -1.28 16.72
C VAL A 136 9.83 -0.50 17.98
N GLU A 137 10.55 -0.75 19.08
CA GLU A 137 10.32 -0.06 20.37
C GLU A 137 8.88 -0.18 20.91
N GLY A 138 8.16 -1.25 20.55
CA GLY A 138 6.76 -1.45 20.92
C GLY A 138 5.76 -0.73 20.02
N HIS A 139 6.22 -0.11 18.93
CA HIS A 139 5.40 0.46 17.88
C HIS A 139 5.25 -0.53 16.71
N CYS A 140 4.09 -0.50 16.05
CA CYS A 140 3.89 -1.21 14.80
C CYS A 140 4.42 -0.35 13.66
N ARG A 141 5.50 -0.81 13.01
CA ARG A 141 6.08 -0.13 11.85
C ARG A 141 5.80 -0.90 10.57
N TYR A 142 5.26 -0.20 9.58
CA TYR A 142 4.89 -0.73 8.28
C TYR A 142 5.77 -0.10 7.20
N TYR A 143 6.76 -0.85 6.72
CA TYR A 143 7.69 -0.43 5.67
C TYR A 143 7.11 -0.64 4.28
N HIS A 144 7.28 0.33 3.39
CA HIS A 144 6.82 0.25 2.02
C HIS A 144 7.86 -0.42 1.13
N ARG A 145 7.53 -1.61 0.61
CA ARG A 145 8.49 -2.50 -0.04
C ARG A 145 9.00 -1.97 -1.36
N ALA A 146 8.13 -1.40 -2.20
CA ALA A 146 8.56 -0.85 -3.49
C ALA A 146 9.55 0.32 -3.33
N SER A 147 9.59 0.98 -2.16
CA SER A 147 10.57 2.04 -1.87
C SER A 147 11.93 1.51 -1.39
N GLY A 148 12.10 0.20 -1.22
CA GLY A 148 13.26 -0.41 -0.57
C GLY A 148 13.29 -0.15 0.94
N ASP A 149 12.13 -0.18 1.59
CA ASP A 149 11.94 0.09 3.03
C ASP A 149 12.37 1.49 3.51
N ARG A 150 12.59 2.42 2.58
CA ARG A 150 12.91 3.83 2.89
C ARG A 150 11.72 4.55 3.52
N PHE A 151 10.53 4.30 2.99
CA PHE A 151 9.30 4.90 3.49
C PHE A 151 8.57 3.95 4.42
N TYR A 152 8.04 4.47 5.51
CA TYR A 152 7.31 3.66 6.50
C TYR A 152 6.24 4.45 7.22
N ILE A 153 5.27 3.72 7.77
CA ILE A 153 4.22 4.21 8.66
C ILE A 153 4.51 3.65 10.05
N ASP A 154 4.41 4.47 11.07
CA ASP A 154 4.65 4.11 12.47
C ASP A 154 3.37 4.37 13.27
N TYR A 155 2.92 3.34 13.98
CA TYR A 155 1.74 3.40 14.84
C TYR A 155 2.11 3.13 16.31
N SER A 156 1.74 4.09 17.15
CA SER A 156 1.86 4.01 18.60
C SER A 156 0.49 3.73 19.24
N SER A 157 0.35 2.58 19.89
CA SER A 157 -0.85 2.21 20.66
C SER A 157 -0.96 2.95 21.99
N ALA A 158 0.09 3.64 22.45
CA ALA A 158 0.07 4.40 23.70
C ALA A 158 -0.75 5.69 23.57
N ASP A 159 -0.52 6.44 22.49
CA ASP A 159 -1.15 7.74 22.20
C ASP A 159 -1.99 7.76 20.91
N GLY A 160 -2.12 6.61 20.22
CA GLY A 160 -2.88 6.48 18.98
C GLY A 160 -2.29 7.26 17.82
N ARG A 161 -1.02 7.66 17.91
CA ARG A 161 -0.36 8.46 16.90
C ARG A 161 -0.01 7.58 15.70
N VAL A 162 -0.47 8.00 14.53
CA VAL A 162 0.02 7.52 13.25
C VAL A 162 0.96 8.58 12.70
N SER A 163 2.19 8.18 12.43
CA SER A 163 3.17 9.02 11.74
C SER A 163 3.72 8.28 10.53
N TRP A 164 4.23 9.01 9.54
CA TRP A 164 4.84 8.40 8.36
C TRP A 164 6.12 9.13 8.00
N ASN A 165 7.11 8.35 7.58
CA ASN A 165 8.37 8.85 7.07
C ASN A 165 8.41 8.65 5.55
N ILE A 166 8.62 9.74 4.84
CA ILE A 166 8.71 9.82 3.38
C ILE A 166 9.96 10.59 2.92
N ARG A 167 10.93 10.76 3.83
CA ARG A 167 12.19 11.46 3.55
C ARG A 167 13.26 10.53 2.98
#